data_AF-A0A933ZF47-F1
#
_entry.id   AF-A0A933ZF47-F1
#
_cell.length_a   1.000
_cell.length_b   1.000
_cell.length_c   1.000
_cell.angle_alpha   90.00
_cell.angle_beta   90.00
_cell.angle_gamma   90.00
#
_symmetry.space_group_name_H-M   'P 1'
#
loop_
_entity.id
_entity.type
_entity.pdbx_description
1 polymer ?
#
loop_
_entity_poly.entity_id
_entity_poly.type
_entity_poly.pdbx_seq_one_letter_code
_entity_poly.pdbx_strand_id
1 'polypeptide(L)'
;MMNFIREGGFPMFAILIFGAILLVACGSFAWRPDPRRVETIRALSKVLVFSTLTGVASDISAVMHHVPGNPEWAHSPELHLIVMVGLGESMAPAILGTAFLTVAWLIMALGFRRLARQM
;
A
#
# COMPACT_ATOMS: atom_id res chain seq x y z
N MET A 1 6.97 10.33 9.79
CA MET A 1 5.76 9.99 9.03
C MET A 1 5.44 10.98 7.93
N MET A 2 5.48 12.30 8.17
CA MET A 2 5.26 13.27 7.09
C MET A 2 6.25 13.08 5.92
N ASN A 3 7.52 12.80 6.21
CA ASN A 3 8.54 12.52 5.19
C ASN A 3 8.24 11.24 4.39
N PHE A 4 7.88 10.15 5.07
CA PHE A 4 7.52 8.88 4.41
C PHE A 4 6.32 8.99 3.45
N ILE A 5 5.28 9.73 3.84
CA ILE A 5 4.12 9.98 2.95
C ILE A 5 4.52 10.88 1.78
N ARG A 6 5.41 11.84 2.01
CA ARG A 6 5.93 12.73 0.96
C ARG A 6 6.81 11.99 -0.04
N GLU A 7 7.65 11.08 0.43
CA GLU A 7 8.55 10.23 -0.36
C GLU A 7 7.75 9.31 -1.30
N GLY A 8 6.69 8.64 -0.81
CA GLY A 8 5.84 7.78 -1.66
C GLY A 8 4.84 8.53 -2.56
N GLY A 9 4.87 9.87 -2.55
CA GLY A 9 4.06 10.69 -3.44
C GLY A 9 2.54 10.53 -3.32
N PHE A 10 1.84 10.89 -4.40
CA PHE A 10 0.37 10.88 -4.46
C PHE A 10 -0.28 9.49 -4.26
N PRO A 11 0.28 8.36 -4.76
CA PRO A 11 -0.31 7.04 -4.56
C PRO A 11 -0.52 6.64 -3.10
N MET A 12 0.25 7.21 -2.17
CA MET A 12 0.10 6.97 -0.73
C MET A 12 -1.29 7.30 -0.21
N PHE A 13 -1.94 8.34 -0.72
CA PHE A 13 -3.30 8.72 -0.29
C PHE A 13 -4.34 7.67 -0.69
N ALA A 14 -4.23 7.11 -1.90
CA ALA A 14 -5.12 6.04 -2.35
C ALA A 14 -4.96 4.79 -1.46
N ILE A 15 -3.72 4.41 -1.15
CA ILE A 15 -3.40 3.28 -0.27
C ILE A 15 -3.94 3.53 1.15
N LEU A 16 -3.79 4.74 1.70
CA LEU A 16 -4.35 5.10 3.01
C LEU A 16 -5.88 4.96 3.04
N ILE A 17 -6.57 5.47 2.01
CA ILE A 17 -8.04 5.42 1.93
C ILE A 17 -8.52 3.96 1.82
N PHE A 18 -7.97 3.19 0.88
CA PHE A 18 -8.36 1.79 0.69
C PHE A 18 -7.95 0.91 1.87
N GLY A 19 -6.79 1.17 2.47
CA GLY A 19 -6.32 0.52 3.68
C GLY A 19 -7.25 0.76 4.86
N ALA A 20 -7.67 2.02 5.09
CA ALA A 20 -8.63 2.35 6.14
C ALA A 20 -9.98 1.67 5.93
N ILE A 21 -10.53 1.70 4.72
CA ILE A 21 -11.79 1.01 4.37
C ILE A 21 -11.67 -0.49 4.64
N LEU A 22 -10.57 -1.12 4.22
CA LEU A 22 -10.29 -2.53 4.46
C LEU A 22 -10.24 -2.84 5.97
N LEU A 23 -9.52 -2.05 6.76
CA LEU A 23 -9.42 -2.26 8.21
C LEU A 23 -10.79 -2.12 8.90
N VAL A 24 -11.61 -1.16 8.51
CA VAL A 24 -12.97 -1.00 9.04
C VAL A 24 -13.83 -2.22 8.68
N ALA A 25 -13.74 -2.73 7.46
CA ALA A 25 -14.45 -3.94 7.04
C ALA A 25 -14.01 -5.17 7.83
N CYS A 26 -12.69 -5.37 7.99
CA CYS A 26 -12.12 -6.45 8.80
C CYS A 26 -12.53 -6.34 10.28
N GLY A 27 -12.45 -5.15 10.87
CA GLY A 27 -12.86 -4.90 12.25
C GLY A 27 -14.35 -5.19 12.47
N SER A 28 -15.18 -4.78 11.52
CA SER A 28 -16.62 -5.06 11.52
C SER A 28 -16.92 -6.55 11.41
N PHE A 29 -16.18 -7.30 10.59
CA PHE A 29 -16.28 -8.76 10.50
C PHE A 29 -15.77 -9.45 11.77
N ALA A 30 -14.67 -8.98 12.35
CA ALA A 30 -14.16 -9.53 13.60
C ALA A 30 -15.14 -9.32 14.77
N TRP A 31 -15.86 -8.20 14.80
CA TRP A 31 -16.85 -7.93 15.84
C TRP A 31 -18.16 -8.71 15.64
N ARG A 32 -18.67 -8.75 14.41
CA ARG A 32 -19.89 -9.49 14.02
C ARG A 32 -19.57 -10.37 12.80
N PRO A 33 -19.12 -11.61 13.03
CA PRO A 33 -18.75 -12.52 11.96
C PRO A 33 -19.98 -12.85 11.11
N ASP A 34 -19.85 -12.63 9.80
CA ASP A 34 -20.85 -12.99 8.79
C ASP A 34 -20.09 -13.51 7.56
N PRO A 35 -20.29 -14.77 7.15
CA PRO A 35 -19.62 -15.35 5.98
C PRO A 35 -19.78 -14.52 4.71
N ARG A 36 -20.91 -13.80 4.56
CA ARG A 36 -21.20 -12.99 3.37
C ARG A 36 -20.23 -11.82 3.19
N ARG A 37 -19.58 -11.36 4.28
CA ARG A 37 -18.63 -10.24 4.25
C ARG A 37 -17.24 -10.63 3.77
N VAL A 38 -16.91 -11.92 3.76
CA VAL A 38 -15.57 -12.42 3.42
C VAL A 38 -15.21 -12.09 1.98
N GLU A 39 -16.14 -12.25 1.03
CA GLU A 39 -15.88 -11.94 -0.38
C GLU A 39 -15.65 -10.44 -0.61
N THR A 40 -16.38 -9.57 0.09
CA THR A 40 -16.14 -8.12 0.06
C THR A 40 -14.75 -7.77 0.58
N ILE A 41 -14.33 -8.35 1.71
CA ILE A 41 -13.00 -8.13 2.28
C ILE A 41 -11.91 -8.64 1.33
N ARG A 42 -12.12 -9.79 0.69
CA ARG A 42 -11.21 -10.33 -0.32
C ARG A 42 -11.08 -9.40 -1.52
N ALA A 43 -12.18 -8.82 -1.99
CA ALA A 43 -12.16 -7.83 -3.07
C ALA A 43 -11.40 -6.55 -2.65
N LEU A 44 -11.64 -6.03 -1.44
CA LEU A 44 -10.93 -4.87 -0.90
C LEU A 44 -9.43 -5.13 -0.72
N SER A 45 -9.03 -6.32 -0.28
CA SER A 45 -7.62 -6.72 -0.23
C SER A 45 -6.97 -6.69 -1.62
N LYS A 46 -7.67 -7.15 -2.66
CA LYS A 46 -7.18 -7.06 -4.05
C LYS A 46 -7.05 -5.61 -4.50
N VAL A 47 -8.03 -4.76 -4.21
CA VAL A 47 -7.97 -3.31 -4.52
C VAL A 47 -6.71 -2.70 -3.89
N LEU A 48 -6.43 -3.02 -2.63
CA LEU A 48 -5.24 -2.53 -1.95
C LEU A 48 -3.94 -3.06 -2.56
N VAL A 49 -3.89 -4.34 -2.93
CA VAL A 49 -2.74 -4.92 -3.66
C VAL A 49 -2.50 -4.19 -4.98
N PHE A 50 -3.53 -4.02 -5.81
CA PHE A 50 -3.37 -3.33 -7.09
C PHE A 50 -3.01 -1.86 -6.90
N SER A 51 -3.62 -1.16 -5.95
CA SER A 51 -3.25 0.22 -5.61
C SER A 51 -1.79 0.33 -5.17
N THR A 52 -1.29 -0.66 -4.43
CA THR A 52 0.10 -0.73 -3.98
C THR A 52 1.06 -0.91 -5.16
N LEU A 53 0.76 -1.87 -6.04
CA LEU A 53 1.57 -2.14 -7.23
C LEU A 53 1.57 -0.93 -8.19
N THR A 54 0.42 -0.31 -8.39
CA THR A 54 0.30 0.92 -9.19
C THR A 54 1.10 2.07 -8.57
N GLY A 55 1.10 2.21 -7.24
CA GLY A 55 1.91 3.21 -6.56
C GLY A 55 3.40 3.02 -6.81
N VAL A 56 3.91 1.82 -6.54
CA VAL A 56 5.32 1.47 -6.82
C VAL A 56 5.69 1.72 -8.28
N ALA A 57 4.85 1.28 -9.22
CA ALA A 57 5.09 1.47 -10.65
C ALA A 57 5.09 2.96 -11.05
N SER A 58 4.22 3.77 -10.44
CA SER A 58 4.15 5.21 -10.68
C SER A 58 5.40 5.92 -10.19
N ASP A 59 5.90 5.55 -9.00
CA ASP A 59 7.11 6.16 -8.44
C ASP A 59 8.35 5.77 -9.24
N ILE A 60 8.50 4.50 -9.61
CA ILE A 60 9.58 4.05 -10.50
C ILE A 60 9.51 4.79 -11.84
N SER A 61 8.31 4.92 -12.42
CA SER A 61 8.12 5.69 -13.66
C SER A 61 8.53 7.15 -13.48
N ALA A 62 8.21 7.76 -12.33
CA ALA A 62 8.62 9.13 -12.03
C ALA A 62 10.15 9.27 -12.02
N VAL A 63 10.89 8.35 -11.38
CA VAL A 63 12.36 8.34 -11.41
C VAL A 63 12.86 8.25 -12.85
N MET A 64 12.32 7.31 -13.63
CA MET A 64 12.77 7.04 -15.00
C MET A 64 12.46 8.17 -16.00
N HIS A 65 11.50 9.05 -15.69
CA HIS A 65 11.18 10.21 -16.53
C HIS A 65 11.84 11.50 -16.04
N HIS A 66 11.82 11.77 -14.74
CA HIS A 66 12.26 13.06 -14.19
C HIS A 66 13.78 13.16 -14.07
N VAL A 67 14.47 12.05 -13.75
CA VAL A 67 15.93 12.03 -13.66
C VAL A 67 16.60 12.36 -15.00
N PRO A 68 16.31 11.66 -16.12
CA PRO A 68 16.89 12.02 -17.40
C PRO A 68 16.30 13.31 -17.99
N GLY A 69 15.06 13.64 -17.65
CA GLY A 69 14.40 14.88 -18.10
C GLY A 69 14.94 16.15 -17.46
N ASN A 70 15.72 16.04 -16.38
CA ASN A 70 16.36 17.16 -15.72
C ASN A 70 17.87 17.21 -16.05
N PRO A 71 18.35 18.22 -16.82
CA PRO A 71 19.75 18.33 -17.21
C PRO A 71 20.72 18.38 -16.03
N GLU A 72 20.33 18.94 -14.88
CA GLU A 72 21.19 19.00 -13.68
C GLU A 72 21.41 17.61 -13.07
N TRP A 73 20.36 16.78 -13.02
CA TRP A 73 20.46 15.42 -12.49
C TRP A 73 21.10 14.47 -13.50
N ALA A 74 20.77 14.60 -14.78
CA ALA A 74 21.27 13.74 -15.85
C ALA A 74 22.80 13.81 -16.03
N HIS A 75 23.39 14.98 -15.81
CA HIS A 75 24.85 15.19 -15.93
C HIS A 75 25.57 15.21 -14.57
N SER A 76 24.88 14.90 -13.48
CA SER A 76 25.48 14.85 -12.16
C SER A 76 26.45 13.67 -12.05
N PRO A 77 27.66 13.85 -11.47
CA PRO A 77 28.53 12.72 -11.13
C PRO A 77 27.88 11.75 -10.12
N GLU A 78 26.87 12.22 -9.39
CA GLU A 78 26.08 11.44 -8.41
C GLU A 78 24.83 10.78 -9.02
N LEU A 79 24.76 10.73 -10.36
CA LEU A 79 23.96 9.81 -11.18
C LEU A 79 23.22 8.71 -10.41
N HIS A 80 24.04 7.74 -10.05
CA HIS A 80 23.68 6.51 -9.39
C HIS A 80 23.00 6.71 -8.02
N LEU A 81 23.45 7.67 -7.21
CA LEU A 81 22.85 7.94 -5.90
C LEU A 81 21.45 8.53 -6.06
N ILE A 82 21.26 9.47 -6.99
CA ILE A 82 19.94 10.09 -7.26
C ILE A 82 18.93 9.01 -7.66
N VAL A 83 19.31 8.11 -8.57
CA VAL A 83 18.46 6.98 -8.99
C VAL A 83 18.20 6.02 -7.83
N MET A 84 19.22 5.67 -7.03
CA MET A 84 19.05 4.78 -5.87
C MET A 84 18.12 5.37 -4.82
N VAL A 85 18.20 6.68 -4.55
CA VAL A 85 17.28 7.37 -3.63
C VAL A 85 15.85 7.30 -4.16
N GLY A 86 15.62 7.67 -5.43
CA GLY A 86 14.27 7.60 -6.01
C GLY A 86 13.68 6.19 -6.04
N LEU A 87 14.50 5.16 -6.30
CA LEU A 87 14.07 3.76 -6.20
C LEU A 87 13.76 3.35 -4.74
N GLY A 88 14.51 3.88 -3.77
CA GLY A 88 14.23 3.72 -2.36
C GLY A 88 12.88 4.33 -1.96
N GLU A 89 12.61 5.56 -2.40
CA GLU A 89 11.33 6.25 -2.19
C GLU A 89 10.16 5.46 -2.81
N SER A 90 10.37 4.85 -3.98
CA SER A 90 9.38 4.01 -4.67
C SER A 90 8.92 2.79 -3.87
N MET A 91 9.61 2.42 -2.79
CA MET A 91 9.21 1.33 -1.91
C MET A 91 8.21 1.76 -0.82
N ALA A 92 8.00 3.06 -0.60
CA ALA A 92 7.06 3.55 0.40
C ALA A 92 5.62 3.05 0.17
N PRO A 93 5.07 3.04 -1.06
CA PRO A 93 3.76 2.44 -1.33
C PRO A 93 3.72 0.96 -0.97
N ALA A 94 4.76 0.19 -1.32
CA ALA A 94 4.86 -1.25 -1.02
C ALA A 94 4.81 -1.51 0.49
N ILE A 95 5.62 -0.77 1.26
CA ILE A 95 5.69 -0.89 2.71
C ILE A 95 4.35 -0.59 3.34
N LEU A 96 3.71 0.52 2.95
CA LEU A 96 2.43 0.93 3.53
C LEU A 96 1.30 -0.04 3.18
N GLY A 97 1.17 -0.38 1.90
CA GLY A 97 0.11 -1.27 1.41
C GLY A 97 0.20 -2.66 2.02
N THR A 98 1.41 -3.23 2.10
CA THR A 98 1.63 -4.52 2.74
C THR A 98 1.40 -4.47 4.24
N ALA A 99 1.78 -3.39 4.94
CA ALA A 99 1.47 -3.22 6.36
C ALA A 99 -0.04 -3.23 6.65
N PHE A 100 -0.83 -2.51 5.84
CA PHE A 100 -2.30 -2.56 5.95
C PHE A 100 -2.85 -3.96 5.72
N LEU A 101 -2.36 -4.68 4.68
CA LEU A 101 -2.77 -6.06 4.42
C LEU A 101 -2.42 -6.95 5.62
N THR A 102 -1.20 -6.88 6.16
CA THR A 102 -0.79 -7.67 7.33
C THR A 102 -1.76 -7.49 8.50
N VAL A 103 -2.07 -6.24 8.86
CA VAL A 103 -3.02 -5.95 9.95
C VAL A 103 -4.43 -6.44 9.61
N ALA A 104 -4.90 -6.21 8.38
CA ALA A 104 -6.21 -6.65 7.93
C ALA A 104 -6.39 -8.18 8.03
N TRP A 105 -5.39 -8.95 7.59
CA TRP A 105 -5.41 -10.41 7.65
C TRP A 105 -5.29 -10.95 9.07
N LEU A 106 -4.56 -10.28 9.97
CA LEU A 106 -4.56 -10.59 11.40
C LEU A 106 -5.96 -10.40 12.03
N ILE A 107 -6.65 -9.30 11.70
CA ILE A 107 -8.01 -9.04 12.18
C ILE A 107 -8.98 -10.09 11.60
N MET A 108 -8.83 -10.45 10.32
CA MET A 108 -9.63 -11.51 9.69
C MET A 108 -9.47 -12.86 10.40
N ALA A 109 -8.25 -13.23 10.79
CA ALA A 109 -8.01 -14.46 11.54
C ALA A 109 -8.78 -14.49 12.87
N LEU A 110 -8.88 -13.35 13.57
CA LEU A 110 -9.72 -13.23 14.77
C LEU A 110 -11.21 -13.39 14.46
N GLY A 111 -11.67 -12.82 13.34
CA GLY A 111 -13.05 -12.97 12.87
C GLY A 111 -13.40 -14.42 12.53
N PHE A 112 -12.54 -15.13 11.82
CA PHE A 112 -12.72 -16.55 11.53
C PHE A 112 -12.75 -17.41 12.79
N ARG A 113 -11.86 -17.14 13.76
CA ARG A 113 -11.88 -17.83 15.06
C ARG A 113 -13.20 -17.62 15.81
N ARG A 114 -13.82 -16.44 15.71
CA ARG A 114 -15.13 -16.17 16.34
C ARG A 114 -16.27 -16.83 15.57
N LEU A 115 -16.24 -16.79 14.24
CA LEU A 115 -17.21 -17.46 13.37
C LEU A 115 -17.26 -18.98 13.67
N ALA A 116 -16.10 -19.61 13.78
CA ALA A 116 -15.99 -21.04 14.07
C ALA A 116 -16.54 -21.45 15.45
N ARG A 117 -16.66 -20.52 16.41
CA ARG A 117 -17.29 -20.78 17.72
C ARG A 117 -18.81 -20.66 17.69
N GLN A 118 -19.37 -20.08 16.63
CA GLN A 118 -20.81 -19.87 16.46
C GLN A 118 -21.46 -20.95 15.61
N MET A 119 -20.66 -21.78 14.93
CA MET A 119 -21.08 -22.96 14.18
C MET A 119 -21.04 -24.19 15.09
#